data_AF-A0A925H533-F1
#
_entry.id   AF-A0A925H533-F1
#
_cell.length_a   1.000
_cell.length_b   1.000
_cell.length_c   1.000
_cell.angle_alpha   90.00
_cell.angle_beta   90.00
_cell.angle_gamma   90.00
#
_symmetry.space_group_name_H-M   'P 1'
#
loop_
_entity.id
_entity.type
_entity.pdbx_description
1 polymer ?
#
loop_
_entity_poly.entity_id
_entity_poly.type
_entity_poly.pdbx_seq_one_letter_code
_entity_poly.pdbx_strand_id
1 'polypeptide(L)'
;MFLLQASTTALFDLADLKLIAPEMILTICACVALVLEVVLPRRESRWTGYFALAGLALAAASVVVLGMSVWPSSPMMGFYNTVKIDGFAIVFKLIFLIAAALTVAISLRYLDVEGEQRGEYYALVMFATVGMMFLASGYDLIVLYISLE
;
A
#
# COMPACT_ATOMS: atom_id res chain seq x y z
N MET A 1 -17.91 33.00 -23.59
CA MET A 1 -18.59 31.90 -22.85
C MET A 1 -17.72 30.64 -22.86
N PHE A 2 -16.45 30.75 -22.47
CA PHE A 2 -15.48 29.63 -22.46
C PHE A 2 -14.41 29.81 -21.36
N LEU A 3 -14.60 30.79 -20.46
CA LEU A 3 -13.64 31.21 -19.43
C LEU A 3 -14.29 31.31 -18.03
N LEU A 4 -15.39 30.58 -17.78
CA LEU A 4 -16.08 30.52 -16.48
C LEU A 4 -16.41 29.08 -16.05
N GLN A 5 -15.58 28.11 -16.45
CA GLN A 5 -15.55 26.77 -15.83
C GLN A 5 -14.34 26.62 -14.90
N ALA A 6 -13.78 27.75 -14.44
CA ALA A 6 -13.00 27.82 -13.23
C ALA A 6 -13.92 27.66 -12.01
N SER A 7 -14.63 26.53 -11.92
CA SER A 7 -15.22 26.07 -10.67
C SER A 7 -14.12 25.43 -9.85
N THR A 8 -13.56 26.26 -8.99
CA THR A 8 -12.77 25.94 -7.80
C THR A 8 -13.54 25.03 -6.84
N THR A 9 -13.80 23.78 -7.25
CA THR A 9 -14.31 22.73 -6.36
C THR A 9 -13.35 21.55 -6.39
N ALA A 10 -12.31 21.73 -5.56
CA ALA A 10 -11.27 20.80 -5.12
C ALA A 10 -10.32 20.25 -6.20
N LEU A 11 -9.05 20.67 -6.13
CA LEU A 11 -7.93 20.04 -6.84
C LEU A 11 -7.71 18.54 -6.44
N PHE A 12 -8.47 18.07 -5.45
CA PHE A 12 -8.53 16.69 -4.96
C PHE A 12 -10.00 16.33 -4.72
N ASP A 13 -10.58 15.48 -5.56
CA ASP A 13 -11.91 14.94 -5.25
C ASP A 13 -11.79 13.83 -4.20
N LEU A 14 -12.81 13.69 -3.33
CA LEU A 14 -12.86 12.58 -2.36
C LEU A 14 -12.90 11.22 -3.07
N ALA A 15 -13.34 11.19 -4.33
CA ALA A 15 -13.26 10.03 -5.21
C ALA A 15 -11.80 9.65 -5.51
N ASP A 16 -10.94 10.61 -5.85
CA ASP A 16 -9.52 10.38 -6.14
C ASP A 16 -8.77 9.84 -4.91
N LEU A 17 -9.09 10.37 -3.72
CA LEU A 17 -8.48 9.93 -2.48
C LEU A 17 -8.87 8.49 -2.11
N LYS A 18 -10.08 8.06 -2.49
CA LYS A 18 -10.52 6.68 -2.30
C LYS A 18 -9.76 5.70 -3.19
N LEU A 19 -9.27 6.12 -4.37
CA LEU A 19 -8.49 5.25 -5.25
C LEU A 19 -7.14 4.87 -4.63
N ILE A 20 -6.46 5.83 -3.99
CA ILE A 20 -5.13 5.64 -3.37
C ILE A 20 -5.24 5.27 -1.87
N ALA A 21 -6.46 5.03 -1.38
CA ALA A 21 -6.70 4.64 0.01
C ALA A 21 -5.88 3.40 0.46
N PRO A 22 -5.77 2.30 -0.31
CA PRO A 22 -5.04 1.13 0.16
C PRO A 22 -3.53 1.41 0.29
N GLU A 23 -2.93 2.16 -0.64
CA GLU A 23 -1.52 2.56 -0.58
C GLU A 23 -1.27 3.49 0.62
N MET A 24 -2.17 4.45 0.88
CA MET A 24 -2.03 5.34 2.03
C MET A 24 -2.12 4.59 3.35
N ILE A 25 -3.08 3.67 3.49
CA ILE A 25 -3.24 2.85 4.70
C ILE A 25 -1.97 2.03 4.94
N LEU A 26 -1.46 1.37 3.89
CA LEU A 26 -0.24 0.56 4.00
C LEU A 26 0.98 1.43 4.36
N THR A 27 1.11 2.61 3.78
CA THR A 27 2.19 3.56 4.10
C THR A 27 2.13 4.01 5.56
N ILE A 28 0.93 4.34 6.07
CA ILE A 28 0.75 4.71 7.47
C ILE A 28 1.10 3.53 8.38
N CYS A 29 0.66 2.32 8.04
CA CYS A 29 1.04 1.11 8.77
C CYS A 29 2.55 0.88 8.78
N ALA A 30 3.24 1.12 7.66
CA ALA A 30 4.70 1.01 7.55
C ALA A 30 5.42 2.03 8.45
N CYS A 31 4.97 3.29 8.45
CA CYS A 31 5.49 4.32 9.35
C CYS A 31 5.25 3.96 10.83
N VAL A 32 4.06 3.48 11.18
CA VAL A 32 3.76 3.05 12.56
C VAL A 32 4.61 1.84 12.94
N ALA A 33 4.84 0.90 12.03
CA ALA A 33 5.72 -0.24 12.28
C ALA A 33 7.16 0.19 12.59
N LEU A 34 7.70 1.18 11.87
CA LEU A 34 9.02 1.78 12.21
C LEU A 34 9.03 2.43 13.59
N VAL A 35 8.03 3.24 13.90
CA VAL A 35 7.98 3.94 15.20
C VAL A 35 7.84 2.94 16.33
N LEU A 36 6.99 1.92 16.18
CA LEU A 36 6.81 0.87 17.17
C LEU A 36 8.10 0.11 17.42
N GLU A 37 8.87 -0.17 16.38
CA GLU A 37 10.16 -0.83 16.55
C GLU A 37 11.15 0.02 17.33
N VAL A 38 11.30 1.31 17.02
CA VAL A 38 12.22 2.20 17.74
C VAL A 38 11.85 2.29 19.23
N VAL A 39 10.56 2.19 19.55
CA VAL A 39 10.05 2.27 20.91
C VAL A 39 10.06 0.92 21.65
N LEU A 40 9.94 -0.22 20.93
CA LEU A 40 9.89 -1.54 21.56
C LEU A 40 11.28 -2.11 21.86
N PRO A 41 11.52 -2.66 23.06
CA PRO A 41 12.75 -3.37 23.37
C PRO A 41 12.93 -4.63 22.50
N ARG A 42 14.18 -4.95 22.14
CA ARG A 42 14.66 -6.15 21.39
C ARG A 42 14.23 -7.52 21.93
N ARG A 43 13.35 -7.60 22.91
CA ARG A 43 12.87 -8.84 23.54
C ARG A 43 11.44 -9.21 23.13
N GLU A 44 10.71 -8.28 22.51
CA GLU A 44 9.31 -8.43 22.05
C GLU A 44 9.18 -8.52 20.52
N SER A 45 10.23 -8.95 19.79
CA SER A 45 10.26 -8.92 18.31
C SER A 45 9.16 -9.70 17.60
N ARG A 46 8.57 -10.71 18.25
CA ARG A 46 7.44 -11.44 17.67
C ARG A 46 6.21 -10.53 17.51
N TRP A 47 6.00 -9.59 18.42
CA TRP A 47 4.86 -8.66 18.36
C TRP A 47 4.97 -7.71 17.18
N THR A 48 6.18 -7.26 16.83
CA THR A 48 6.42 -6.41 15.65
C THR A 48 6.03 -7.12 14.35
N GLY A 49 6.36 -8.41 14.22
CA GLY A 49 5.97 -9.18 13.04
C GLY A 49 4.47 -9.49 12.97
N TYR A 50 3.79 -9.70 14.11
CA TYR A 50 2.33 -9.80 14.14
C TYR A 50 1.65 -8.48 13.77
N PHE A 51 2.18 -7.33 14.23
CA PHE A 51 1.70 -6.02 13.83
C PHE A 51 1.88 -5.79 12.33
N ALA A 52 3.01 -6.23 11.78
CA ALA A 52 3.27 -6.15 10.35
C ALA A 52 2.26 -6.98 9.53
N LEU A 53 1.98 -8.21 9.96
CA LEU A 53 0.95 -9.04 9.34
C LEU A 53 -0.45 -8.42 9.45
N ALA A 54 -0.78 -7.81 10.58
CA ALA A 54 -2.06 -7.12 10.77
C ALA A 54 -2.20 -5.92 9.82
N GLY A 55 -1.13 -5.12 9.64
CA GLY A 55 -1.09 -4.01 8.69
C GLY A 55 -1.28 -4.47 7.23
N LEU A 56 -0.59 -5.54 6.84
CA LEU A 56 -0.76 -6.17 5.52
C LEU A 56 -2.18 -6.71 5.31
N ALA A 57 -2.77 -7.33 6.33
CA ALA A 57 -4.14 -7.82 6.27
C ALA A 57 -5.16 -6.68 6.13
N LEU A 58 -4.97 -5.56 6.82
CA LEU A 58 -5.80 -4.37 6.68
C LEU A 58 -5.69 -3.75 5.28
N ALA A 59 -4.48 -3.68 4.73
CA ALA A 59 -4.28 -3.23 3.35
C ALA A 59 -4.92 -4.19 2.33
N ALA A 60 -4.84 -5.50 2.54
CA ALA A 60 -5.53 -6.47 1.69
C ALA A 60 -7.06 -6.32 1.77
N ALA A 61 -7.60 -6.11 2.97
CA ALA A 61 -9.03 -5.87 3.15
C ALA A 61 -9.49 -4.60 2.42
N SER A 62 -8.71 -3.51 2.49
CA SER A 62 -9.06 -2.26 1.79
C SER A 62 -8.99 -2.41 0.26
N VAL A 63 -8.02 -3.16 -0.28
CA VAL A 63 -7.97 -3.49 -1.71
C VAL A 63 -9.19 -4.32 -2.14
N VAL A 64 -9.61 -5.29 -1.34
CA VAL A 64 -10.78 -6.13 -1.64
C VAL A 64 -12.07 -5.30 -1.62
N VAL A 65 -12.24 -4.42 -0.63
CA VAL A 65 -13.40 -3.49 -0.57
C VAL A 65 -13.42 -2.57 -1.78
N LEU A 66 -12.25 -2.08 -2.20
CA LEU A 66 -12.13 -1.24 -3.40
C LEU A 66 -12.50 -2.04 -4.66
N GLY A 67 -12.02 -3.28 -4.79
CA GLY A 67 -12.39 -4.17 -5.90
C GLY A 67 -13.88 -4.49 -5.97
N MET A 68 -14.54 -4.67 -4.83
CA MET A 68 -16.00 -4.83 -4.77
C MET A 68 -16.77 -3.58 -5.20
N SER A 69 -16.20 -2.38 -5.02
CA SER A 69 -16.81 -1.11 -5.47
C SER A 69 -16.63 -0.83 -6.96
N VAL A 70 -15.55 -1.36 -7.55
CA VAL A 70 -15.22 -1.22 -8.97
C VAL A 70 -15.97 -2.23 -9.83
N TRP A 71 -16.28 -3.43 -9.34
CA TRP A 71 -17.04 -4.42 -10.13
C TRP A 71 -18.45 -3.99 -10.61
N PRO A 72 -19.24 -3.22 -9.85
CA PRO A 72 -20.55 -2.73 -10.31
C PRO A 72 -20.51 -1.39 -11.08
N SER A 73 -19.35 -0.71 -11.17
CA SER A 73 -19.25 0.66 -11.66
C SER A 73 -18.18 0.76 -12.77
N SER A 74 -18.43 1.56 -13.82
CA SER A 74 -17.44 1.81 -14.89
C SER A 74 -16.03 2.15 -14.35
N PRO A 75 -14.95 1.86 -15.10
CA PRO A 75 -13.59 2.07 -14.62
C PRO A 75 -13.40 3.50 -14.10
N MET A 76 -13.11 3.62 -12.81
CA MET A 76 -12.86 4.91 -12.17
C MET A 76 -11.46 5.38 -12.57
N MET A 77 -11.41 6.47 -13.32
CA MET A 77 -10.19 7.21 -13.64
C MET A 77 -10.07 8.33 -12.61
N GLY A 78 -8.97 8.36 -11.86
CA GLY A 78 -8.70 9.41 -10.87
C GLY A 78 -7.36 10.10 -11.13
N PHE A 79 -7.14 11.25 -10.48
CA PHE A 79 -5.94 12.08 -10.64
C PHE A 79 -5.61 12.41 -12.11
N TYR A 80 -6.46 13.22 -12.77
CA TYR A 80 -6.21 13.68 -14.14
C TYR A 80 -5.90 12.56 -15.16
N ASN A 81 -6.44 11.35 -14.95
CA ASN A 81 -6.20 10.18 -15.81
C ASN A 81 -4.80 9.56 -15.70
N THR A 82 -4.02 9.93 -14.67
CA THR A 82 -2.68 9.41 -14.41
C THR A 82 -2.71 8.08 -13.66
N VAL A 83 -3.77 7.80 -12.90
CA VAL A 83 -3.96 6.55 -12.14
C VAL A 83 -5.25 5.89 -12.57
N LYS A 84 -5.15 4.71 -13.19
CA LYS A 84 -6.30 3.91 -13.60
C LYS A 84 -6.36 2.64 -12.75
N ILE A 85 -7.39 2.54 -11.92
CA ILE A 85 -7.66 1.29 -11.20
C ILE A 85 -8.58 0.43 -12.08
N ASP A 86 -7.95 -0.48 -12.81
CA ASP A 86 -8.63 -1.52 -13.58
C ASP A 86 -8.61 -2.85 -12.81
N GLY A 87 -9.43 -3.82 -13.24
CA GLY A 87 -9.46 -5.17 -12.64
C GLY A 87 -8.07 -5.82 -12.63
N PHE A 88 -7.22 -5.51 -13.61
CA PHE A 88 -5.82 -5.93 -13.66
C PHE A 88 -4.98 -5.36 -12.52
N ALA A 89 -5.05 -4.05 -12.27
CA ALA A 89 -4.29 -3.40 -11.20
C ALA A 89 -4.63 -4.00 -9.82
N ILE A 90 -5.91 -4.29 -9.59
CA ILE A 90 -6.38 -4.94 -8.35
C ILE A 90 -5.75 -6.32 -8.17
N VAL A 91 -5.70 -7.14 -9.23
CA VAL A 91 -5.08 -8.47 -9.17
C VAL A 91 -3.59 -8.37 -8.82
N PHE A 92 -2.85 -7.45 -9.44
CA PHE A 92 -1.42 -7.26 -9.14
C PHE A 92 -1.18 -6.78 -7.70
N LYS A 93 -1.99 -5.84 -7.21
CA LYS A 93 -1.93 -5.40 -5.80
C LYS A 93 -2.14 -6.56 -4.84
N LEU A 94 -3.09 -7.45 -5.12
CA LEU A 94 -3.33 -8.64 -4.30
C LEU A 94 -2.15 -9.61 -4.34
N ILE A 95 -1.55 -9.83 -5.52
CA ILE A 95 -0.34 -10.68 -5.65
C ILE A 95 0.80 -10.12 -4.80
N PHE A 96 1.06 -8.80 -4.88
CA PHE A 96 2.12 -8.17 -4.09
C PHE A 96 1.87 -8.25 -2.59
N LEU A 97 0.62 -8.06 -2.15
CA LEU A 97 0.26 -8.20 -0.74
C LEU A 97 0.42 -9.65 -0.23
N ILE A 98 0.07 -10.65 -1.03
CA ILE A 98 0.28 -12.06 -0.69
C ILE A 98 1.78 -12.36 -0.60
N ALA A 99 2.57 -11.90 -1.58
CA ALA A 99 4.02 -12.07 -1.59
C ALA A 99 4.68 -11.41 -0.37
N ALA A 100 4.21 -10.22 0.01
CA ALA A 100 4.65 -9.53 1.23
C ALA A 100 4.32 -10.33 2.48
N ALA A 101 3.07 -10.79 2.60
CA ALA A 101 2.62 -11.57 3.75
C ALA A 101 3.41 -12.88 3.91
N LEU A 102 3.69 -13.58 2.81
CA LEU A 102 4.54 -14.77 2.81
C LEU A 102 5.98 -14.45 3.21
N THR A 103 6.54 -13.37 2.68
CA THR A 103 7.89 -12.90 3.04
C THR A 103 7.99 -12.60 4.53
N VAL A 104 7.01 -11.88 5.09
CA VAL A 104 6.93 -11.59 6.54
C VAL A 104 6.77 -12.88 7.35
N ALA A 105 5.92 -13.81 6.92
CA ALA A 105 5.67 -15.07 7.61
C ALA A 105 6.91 -15.97 7.67
N ILE A 106 7.69 -16.06 6.58
CA ILE A 106 8.94 -16.81 6.54
C ILE A 106 9.99 -16.11 7.42
N SER A 107 10.07 -14.79 7.30
CA SER A 107 11.01 -13.95 8.02
C SER A 107 10.82 -14.02 9.55
N LEU A 108 9.58 -14.15 10.05
CA LEU A 108 9.30 -14.37 11.47
C LEU A 108 10.06 -15.55 12.08
N ARG A 109 10.15 -16.68 11.36
CA ARG A 109 10.90 -17.85 11.83
C ARG A 109 12.41 -17.67 11.62
N TYR A 110 12.80 -17.00 10.54
CA TYR A 110 14.20 -16.78 10.19
C TYR A 110 14.93 -15.87 11.19
N LEU A 111 14.34 -14.72 11.54
CA LEU A 111 14.93 -13.79 12.52
C LEU A 111 15.00 -14.38 13.94
N ASP A 112 14.07 -15.27 14.28
CA ASP A 112 14.08 -15.95 15.59
C ASP A 112 15.22 -16.98 15.69
N VAL A 113 15.63 -17.57 14.57
CA VAL A 113 16.72 -18.55 14.49
C VAL A 113 18.09 -17.85 14.49
N GLU A 114 18.23 -16.71 13.82
CA GLU A 114 19.51 -15.96 13.73
C GLU A 114 19.77 -15.04 14.93
N GLY A 115 18.78 -14.81 15.80
CA GLY A 115 18.93 -13.97 16.99
C GLY A 115 19.08 -12.47 16.72
N GLU A 116 19.06 -12.06 15.45
CA GLU A 116 19.03 -10.67 15.01
C GLU A 116 17.58 -10.24 14.77
N GLN A 117 16.93 -9.83 15.84
CA GLN A 117 15.58 -9.28 15.83
C GLN A 117 15.56 -7.85 15.29
N ARG A 118 15.71 -7.69 13.97
CA ARG A 118 15.58 -6.40 13.27
C ARG A 118 14.16 -6.22 12.78
N GLY A 119 13.36 -5.46 13.52
CA GLY A 119 12.02 -5.06 13.09
C GLY A 119 12.02 -4.19 11.84
N GLU A 120 13.16 -3.56 11.52
CA GLU A 120 13.31 -2.59 10.41
C GLU A 120 13.01 -3.30 9.09
N TYR A 121 13.36 -4.59 9.04
CA TYR A 121 13.08 -5.46 7.91
C TYR A 121 11.60 -5.46 7.53
N TYR A 122 10.69 -5.54 8.50
CA TYR A 122 9.25 -5.60 8.22
C TYR A 122 8.72 -4.28 7.65
N ALA A 123 9.21 -3.16 8.18
CA ALA A 123 8.84 -1.84 7.66
C ALA A 123 9.37 -1.64 6.24
N LEU A 124 10.63 -2.02 5.97
CA LEU A 124 11.21 -1.95 4.62
C LEU A 124 10.44 -2.80 3.62
N VAL A 125 10.01 -4.01 4.02
CA VAL A 125 9.13 -4.85 3.18
C VAL A 125 7.80 -4.15 2.90
N MET A 126 7.20 -3.47 3.88
CA MET A 126 5.98 -2.69 3.64
C MET A 126 6.19 -1.48 2.73
N PHE A 127 7.30 -0.75 2.87
CA PHE A 127 7.60 0.37 1.96
C PHE A 127 7.82 -0.11 0.52
N ALA A 128 8.54 -1.22 0.35
CA ALA A 128 8.72 -1.83 -0.96
C ALA A 128 7.37 -2.24 -1.60
N THR A 129 6.44 -2.74 -0.80
CA THR A 129 5.12 -3.15 -1.32
C THR A 129 4.23 -1.99 -1.68
N VAL A 130 4.31 -0.87 -0.95
CA VAL A 130 3.68 0.40 -1.36
C VAL A 130 4.17 0.82 -2.76
N GLY A 131 5.49 0.82 -2.99
CA GLY A 131 6.06 1.13 -4.32
C GLY A 131 5.51 0.21 -5.42
N MET A 132 5.51 -1.10 -5.18
CA MET A 132 4.94 -2.08 -6.11
C MET A 132 3.44 -1.86 -6.39
N MET A 133 2.65 -1.42 -5.39
CA MET A 133 1.22 -1.11 -5.58
C MET A 133 1.01 0.15 -6.45
N PHE A 134 1.87 1.16 -6.32
CA PHE A 134 1.88 2.32 -7.22
C PHE A 134 2.29 1.92 -8.64
N LEU A 135 3.29 1.03 -8.79
CA LEU A 135 3.70 0.51 -10.09
C LEU A 135 2.56 -0.24 -10.81
N ALA A 136 1.73 -1.00 -10.08
CA ALA A 136 0.55 -1.66 -10.66
C ALA A 136 -0.55 -0.70 -11.15
N SER A 137 -0.55 0.54 -10.66
CA SER A 137 -1.61 1.53 -10.92
C SER A 137 -1.15 2.70 -11.80
N GLY A 138 0.15 2.85 -11.99
CA GLY A 138 0.77 3.94 -12.73
C GLY A 138 0.57 3.80 -14.23
N TYR A 139 -0.07 4.81 -14.84
CA TYR A 139 -0.22 4.89 -16.30
C TYR A 139 0.82 5.82 -16.95
N ASP A 140 1.39 6.75 -16.18
CA ASP A 140 2.43 7.68 -16.62
C ASP A 140 3.83 7.13 -16.33
N LEU A 141 4.77 7.37 -17.24
CA LEU A 141 6.18 6.98 -17.13
C LEU A 141 6.83 7.58 -15.88
N ILE A 142 6.44 8.79 -15.48
CA ILE A 142 6.97 9.43 -14.27
C ILE A 142 6.57 8.63 -13.02
N VAL A 143 5.31 8.19 -12.94
CA VAL A 143 4.82 7.37 -11.81
C VAL A 143 5.52 6.03 -11.80
N LEU A 144 5.69 5.39 -12.96
CA LEU A 144 6.41 4.12 -13.06
C LEU A 144 7.88 4.25 -12.62
N TYR A 145 8.56 5.33 -13.00
CA TYR A 145 9.95 5.57 -12.60
C TYR A 145 10.08 5.75 -11.08
N ILE A 146 9.27 6.63 -10.50
CA ILE A 146 9.30 6.91 -9.05
C ILE A 146 8.89 5.68 -8.23
N SER A 147 8.01 4.83 -8.75
CA SER A 147 7.56 3.62 -8.04
C SER A 147 8.62 2.51 -8.01
N LEU A 148 9.62 2.57 -8.88
CA LEU A 148 10.67 1.57 -9.00
C LEU A 148 11.91 1.92 -8.16
N GLU A 149 12.17 3.21 -7.95
CA GLU A 149 13.20 3.73 -7.04
C GLU A 149 12.83 3.51 -5.56
#